data_AF-A0A972I6M6-F1
#
_entry.id   AF-A0A972I6M6-F1
#
_cell.length_a   1.000
_cell.length_b   1.000
_cell.length_c   1.000
_cell.angle_alpha   90.00
_cell.angle_beta   90.00
_cell.angle_gamma   90.00
#
_symmetry.space_group_name_H-M   'P 1'
#
loop_
_entity.id
_entity.type
_entity.pdbx_description
1 polymer ?
#
loop_
_entity_poly.entity_id
_entity_poly.type
_entity_poly.pdbx_seq_one_letter_code
_entity_poly.pdbx_strand_id
1 'polypeptide(L)'
;MKMFYALYRKELSGARNTFLTLLGLIFGFDVFLTFRIKSLGYNLVFGLSFLPLAFLCFWGIFRPLALTRGEWKEGTAPFLRSLPVDGWRILGAKLLAAFTEWVGLNLATFLLSGLFYAAAPLFGAERLPLMKVTSWTETLKLMMMIGLTYVIGILLGAVICQLSFLLGRLVNRFTGLVSLASTILLVYLTSKGSELLAEILTFLPFISIEDPSPNLDIRLLQSASFSVSLALLIEFTLLFFVSGWVMEKKVEF
;
A
#
# COMPACT_ATOMS: atom_id res chain seq x y z
N MET A 1 -10.45 17.99 -14.87
CA MET A 1 -9.21 17.72 -14.11
C MET A 1 -8.97 18.66 -12.92
N LYS A 2 -9.24 19.97 -13.01
CA LYS A 2 -9.04 20.93 -11.90
C LYS A 2 -9.69 20.49 -10.56
N MET A 3 -10.88 19.92 -10.63
CA MET A 3 -11.64 19.50 -9.45
C MET A 3 -11.07 18.26 -8.74
N PHE A 4 -10.63 17.25 -9.50
CA PHE A 4 -9.95 16.07 -8.94
C PHE A 4 -8.67 16.48 -8.20
N TYR A 5 -7.88 17.35 -8.83
CA TYR A 5 -6.64 17.85 -8.23
C TYR A 5 -6.91 18.72 -6.99
N ALA A 6 -7.97 19.54 -7.01
CA ALA A 6 -8.37 20.32 -5.84
C ALA A 6 -8.77 19.41 -4.66
N LEU A 7 -9.52 18.33 -4.94
CA LEU A 7 -9.87 17.34 -3.93
C LEU A 7 -8.62 16.64 -3.38
N TYR A 8 -7.75 16.12 -4.26
CA TYR A 8 -6.48 15.52 -3.87
C TYR A 8 -5.62 16.46 -2.99
N ARG A 9 -5.49 17.74 -3.38
CA ARG A 9 -4.74 18.74 -2.62
C ARG A 9 -5.37 19.02 -1.26
N LYS A 10 -6.70 19.08 -1.18
CA LYS A 10 -7.44 19.20 0.10
C LYS A 10 -7.08 18.03 1.01
N GLU A 11 -7.20 16.80 0.54
CA GLU A 11 -6.87 15.60 1.32
C GLU A 11 -5.42 15.61 1.79
N LEU A 12 -4.47 15.96 0.92
CA LEU A 12 -3.04 16.00 1.25
C LEU A 12 -2.71 17.11 2.26
N SER A 13 -3.38 18.26 2.17
CA SER A 13 -3.25 19.34 3.16
C SER A 13 -3.80 18.94 4.52
N GLY A 14 -4.93 18.21 4.56
CA GLY A 14 -5.49 17.65 5.79
C GLY A 14 -4.62 16.56 6.40
N ALA A 15 -3.95 15.77 5.55
CA ALA A 15 -3.03 14.73 5.97
C ALA A 15 -1.70 15.25 6.54
N ARG A 16 -1.35 16.53 6.32
CA ARG A 16 -0.04 17.10 6.68
C ARG A 16 0.33 16.86 8.15
N ASN A 17 -0.59 17.11 9.07
CA ASN A 17 -0.29 16.97 10.50
C ASN A 17 -0.09 15.49 10.88
N THR A 18 -0.89 14.59 10.31
CA THR A 18 -0.72 13.14 10.52
C THR A 18 0.62 12.66 9.95
N PHE A 19 0.96 13.09 8.74
CA PHE A 19 2.24 12.78 8.09
C PHE A 19 3.43 13.24 8.93
N LEU A 20 3.43 14.50 9.38
CA LEU A 20 4.52 15.04 10.21
C LEU A 20 4.64 14.33 11.56
N THR A 21 3.50 13.96 12.16
CA THR A 21 3.49 13.22 13.43
C THR A 21 4.10 11.83 13.26
N LEU A 22 3.70 11.10 12.21
CA LEU A 22 4.25 9.78 11.92
C LEU A 22 5.73 9.85 11.55
N LEU A 23 6.13 10.83 10.74
CA LEU A 23 7.53 11.05 10.40
C LEU A 23 8.37 11.37 11.63
N GLY A 24 7.86 12.21 12.54
CA GLY A 24 8.51 12.49 13.81
C GLY A 24 8.61 11.26 14.72
N LEU A 25 7.61 10.38 14.72
CA LEU A 25 7.62 9.13 15.47
C LEU A 25 8.66 8.15 14.90
N ILE A 26 8.72 7.98 13.58
CA ILE A 26 9.73 7.15 12.90
C ILE A 26 11.13 7.67 13.23
N PHE A 27 11.35 8.98 13.08
CA PHE A 27 12.64 9.59 13.40
C PHE A 27 12.99 9.44 14.89
N GLY A 28 12.04 9.67 15.80
CA GLY A 28 12.25 9.51 17.24
C GLY A 28 12.55 8.07 17.64
N PHE A 29 11.90 7.10 16.99
CA PHE A 29 12.18 5.67 17.17
C PHE A 29 13.59 5.31 16.71
N ASP A 30 14.01 5.81 15.56
CA ASP A 30 15.36 5.64 15.05
C ASP A 30 16.42 6.25 15.98
N VAL A 31 16.22 7.49 16.43
CA VAL A 31 17.10 8.14 17.42
C VAL A 31 17.16 7.33 18.72
N PHE A 32 16.04 6.81 19.19
CA PHE A 32 15.99 5.93 20.36
C PHE A 32 16.82 4.66 20.17
N LEU A 33 16.75 4.04 18.99
CA LEU A 33 17.56 2.87 18.66
C LEU A 33 19.06 3.20 18.63
N THR A 34 19.46 4.39 18.18
CA THR A 34 20.87 4.83 18.20
C THR A 34 21.47 4.76 19.60
N PHE A 35 20.73 5.20 20.62
CA PHE A 35 21.19 5.13 22.02
C PHE A 35 21.31 3.70 22.56
N ARG A 36 20.64 2.73 21.93
CA ARG A 36 20.62 1.32 22.33
C ARG A 36 21.62 0.44 21.57
N ILE A 37 22.39 0.99 20.64
CA ILE A 37 23.39 0.25 19.84
C ILE A 37 24.40 -0.46 20.75
N LYS A 38 24.94 0.22 21.77
CA LYS A 38 25.95 -0.36 22.68
C LYS A 38 25.42 -1.56 23.48
N SER A 39 24.13 -1.58 23.79
CA SER A 39 23.51 -2.66 24.58
C SER A 39 22.98 -3.81 23.74
N LEU A 40 22.39 -3.53 22.57
CA LEU A 40 21.68 -4.53 21.76
C LEU A 40 22.51 -5.06 20.58
N GLY A 41 23.64 -4.41 20.28
CA GLY A 41 24.44 -4.68 19.09
C GLY A 41 23.86 -3.99 17.85
N TYR A 42 24.77 -3.64 16.92
CA TYR A 42 24.43 -2.89 15.71
C TYR A 42 23.46 -3.64 14.78
N ASN A 43 23.68 -4.94 14.55
CA ASN A 43 22.88 -5.73 13.61
C ASN A 43 21.41 -5.82 14.01
N LEU A 44 21.13 -5.97 15.32
CA LEU A 44 19.76 -6.03 15.83
C LEU A 44 19.09 -4.66 15.71
N VAL A 45 19.81 -3.58 16.05
CA VAL A 45 19.31 -2.21 15.89
C VAL A 45 18.99 -1.89 14.44
N PHE A 46 19.86 -2.27 13.51
CA PHE A 46 19.61 -2.09 12.08
C PHE A 46 18.39 -2.88 11.60
N GLY A 47 18.20 -4.11 12.07
CA GLY A 47 16.98 -4.87 11.77
C GLY A 47 15.72 -4.20 12.33
N LEU A 48 15.80 -3.67 13.55
CA LEU A 48 14.69 -2.97 14.20
C LEU A 48 14.32 -1.65 13.53
N SER A 49 15.24 -0.95 12.85
CA SER A 49 14.92 0.30 12.16
C SER A 49 13.92 0.11 11.00
N PHE A 50 13.75 -1.13 10.52
CA PHE A 50 12.73 -1.48 9.52
C PHE A 50 11.36 -1.80 10.12
N LEU A 51 11.23 -1.90 11.45
CA LEU A 51 9.96 -2.18 12.13
C LEU A 51 8.82 -1.19 11.77
N PRO A 52 9.08 0.12 11.58
CA PRO A 52 8.06 1.04 11.09
C PRO A 52 7.46 0.65 9.74
N LEU A 53 8.19 -0.04 8.85
CA LEU A 53 7.63 -0.50 7.57
C LEU A 53 6.47 -1.47 7.78
N ALA A 54 6.56 -2.36 8.78
CA ALA A 54 5.48 -3.29 9.10
C ALA A 54 4.22 -2.55 9.55
N PHE A 55 4.37 -1.50 10.37
CA PHE A 55 3.26 -0.62 10.74
C PHE A 55 2.69 0.12 9.51
N LEU A 56 3.57 0.60 8.63
CA LEU A 56 3.17 1.31 7.41
C LEU A 56 2.39 0.41 6.44
N CYS A 57 2.60 -0.91 6.41
CA CYS A 57 1.74 -1.84 5.67
C CYS A 57 0.27 -1.66 6.08
N PHE A 58 -0.01 -1.74 7.39
CA PHE A 58 -1.36 -1.58 7.91
C PHE A 58 -1.87 -0.14 7.71
N TRP A 59 -1.00 0.85 7.90
CA TRP A 59 -1.37 2.26 7.68
C TRP A 59 -1.84 2.51 6.25
N GLY A 60 -1.15 1.97 5.25
CA GLY A 60 -1.51 2.11 3.83
C GLY A 60 -2.88 1.53 3.50
N ILE A 61 -3.26 0.42 4.15
CA ILE A 61 -4.56 -0.23 3.97
C ILE A 61 -5.69 0.58 4.64
N PHE A 62 -5.49 1.03 5.88
CA PHE A 62 -6.55 1.67 6.67
C PHE A 62 -6.71 3.17 6.42
N ARG A 63 -5.67 3.85 5.95
CA ARG A 63 -5.70 5.31 5.74
C ARG A 63 -6.75 5.74 4.71
N PRO A 64 -6.89 5.10 3.53
CA PRO A 64 -7.95 5.41 2.57
C PRO A 64 -9.35 5.23 3.14
N LEU A 65 -9.56 4.21 3.99
CA LEU A 65 -10.81 4.01 4.72
C LEU A 65 -11.07 5.14 5.72
N ALA A 66 -10.05 5.59 6.47
CA ALA A 66 -10.19 6.67 7.43
C ALA A 66 -10.57 8.00 6.75
N LEU A 67 -9.97 8.33 5.60
CA LEU A 67 -10.31 9.51 4.80
C LEU A 67 -11.73 9.45 4.26
N THR A 68 -12.18 8.27 3.83
CA THR A 68 -13.57 8.07 3.40
C THR A 68 -14.50 8.25 4.59
N ARG A 69 -14.27 7.55 5.72
CA ARG A 69 -15.11 7.64 6.93
C ARG A 69 -15.20 9.06 7.50
N GLY A 70 -14.14 9.85 7.39
CA GLY A 70 -14.09 11.25 7.83
C GLY A 70 -15.21 12.10 7.22
N GLU A 71 -15.45 11.97 5.92
CA GLU A 71 -16.49 12.76 5.23
C GLU A 71 -17.91 12.50 5.74
N TRP A 72 -18.19 11.29 6.20
CA TRP A 72 -19.49 10.97 6.81
C TRP A 72 -19.58 11.45 8.27
N LYS A 73 -18.45 11.53 8.99
CA LYS A 73 -18.43 12.09 10.34
C LYS A 73 -18.58 13.61 10.32
N GLU A 74 -17.98 14.26 9.34
CA GLU A 74 -17.98 15.72 9.16
C GLU A 74 -19.24 16.23 8.43
N GLY A 75 -20.10 15.33 7.93
CA GLY A 75 -21.34 15.70 7.25
C GLY A 75 -21.14 16.30 5.85
N THR A 76 -19.96 16.14 5.27
CA THR A 76 -19.58 16.68 3.95
C THR A 76 -19.87 15.71 2.80
N ALA A 77 -20.18 14.45 3.12
CA ALA A 77 -20.55 13.42 2.13
C ALA A 77 -21.75 13.80 1.22
N PRO A 78 -22.86 14.41 1.70
CA PRO A 78 -23.94 14.88 0.83
C PRO A 78 -23.48 16.01 -0.12
N PHE A 79 -22.64 16.91 0.36
CA PHE A 79 -22.13 18.03 -0.42
C PHE A 79 -21.23 17.55 -1.57
N LEU A 80 -20.37 16.57 -1.32
CA LEU A 80 -19.49 16.00 -2.35
C LEU A 80 -20.25 15.34 -3.51
N ARG A 81 -21.46 14.81 -3.27
CA ARG A 81 -22.29 14.21 -4.32
C ARG A 81 -23.18 15.21 -5.06
N SER A 82 -23.44 16.38 -4.46
CA SER A 82 -24.13 17.48 -5.16
C SER A 82 -23.27 18.09 -6.28
N LEU A 83 -21.96 17.84 -6.23
CA LEU A 83 -21.02 18.23 -7.26
C LEU A 83 -21.13 17.25 -8.44
N PRO A 84 -21.06 17.73 -9.70
CA PRO A 84 -21.12 16.89 -10.91
C PRO A 84 -19.81 16.12 -11.11
N VAL A 85 -19.50 15.21 -10.18
CA VAL A 85 -18.25 14.45 -10.12
C VAL A 85 -18.57 12.98 -9.88
N ASP A 86 -18.04 12.14 -10.77
CA ASP A 86 -18.17 10.68 -10.68
C ASP A 86 -17.61 10.14 -9.35
N GLY A 87 -18.29 9.18 -8.71
CA GLY A 87 -17.89 8.63 -7.40
C GLY A 87 -16.46 8.06 -7.37
N TRP A 88 -16.05 7.53 -8.51
CA TRP A 88 -14.71 7.06 -8.87
C TRP A 88 -13.61 8.09 -8.68
N ARG A 89 -13.88 9.34 -9.06
CA ARG A 89 -12.93 10.44 -8.95
C ARG A 89 -12.77 10.85 -7.49
N ILE A 90 -13.84 10.75 -6.70
CA ILE A 90 -13.82 11.06 -5.27
C ILE A 90 -12.99 10.01 -4.53
N LEU A 91 -13.30 8.72 -4.72
CA LEU A 91 -12.56 7.62 -4.10
C LEU A 91 -11.11 7.58 -4.59
N GLY A 92 -10.88 7.78 -5.89
CA GLY A 92 -9.55 7.83 -6.48
C GLY A 92 -8.69 8.95 -5.93
N ALA A 93 -9.25 10.15 -5.71
CA ALA A 93 -8.50 11.26 -5.11
C ALA A 93 -8.07 10.95 -3.68
N LYS A 94 -8.95 10.32 -2.88
CA LYS A 94 -8.65 9.90 -1.49
C LYS A 94 -7.63 8.78 -1.45
N LEU A 95 -7.78 7.78 -2.32
CA LEU A 95 -6.84 6.67 -2.46
C LEU A 95 -5.46 7.20 -2.88
N LEU A 96 -5.40 8.10 -3.86
CA LEU A 96 -4.16 8.71 -4.32
C LEU A 96 -3.51 9.56 -3.22
N ALA A 97 -4.27 10.37 -2.49
CA ALA A 97 -3.75 11.16 -1.37
C ALA A 97 -3.14 10.27 -0.29
N ALA A 98 -3.86 9.24 0.16
CA ALA A 98 -3.35 8.26 1.11
C ALA A 98 -2.14 7.49 0.58
N PHE A 99 -2.13 7.14 -0.71
CA PHE A 99 -1.00 6.48 -1.36
C PHE A 99 0.24 7.37 -1.36
N THR A 100 0.11 8.65 -1.70
CA THR A 100 1.26 9.59 -1.67
C THR A 100 1.80 9.82 -0.25
N GLU A 101 0.92 9.91 0.75
CA GLU A 101 1.31 9.96 2.17
C GLU A 101 2.12 8.69 2.53
N TRP A 102 1.59 7.52 2.18
CA TRP A 102 2.20 6.23 2.45
C TRP A 102 3.55 6.04 1.75
N VAL A 103 3.68 6.39 0.47
CA VAL A 103 4.95 6.37 -0.27
C VAL A 103 5.97 7.30 0.39
N GLY A 104 5.55 8.52 0.78
CA GLY A 104 6.42 9.47 1.45
C GLY A 104 6.99 8.92 2.77
N LEU A 105 6.15 8.27 3.59
CA LEU A 105 6.58 7.66 4.85
C LEU A 105 7.50 6.45 4.65
N ASN A 106 7.23 5.61 3.66
CA ASN A 106 8.10 4.48 3.32
C ASN A 106 9.47 4.97 2.85
N LEU A 107 9.51 5.96 1.94
CA LEU A 107 10.76 6.57 1.48
C LEU A 107 11.55 7.20 2.63
N ALA A 108 10.87 7.92 3.54
CA ALA A 108 11.52 8.46 4.74
C ALA A 108 12.13 7.36 5.61
N THR A 109 11.41 6.25 5.84
CA THR A 109 11.90 5.11 6.61
C THR A 109 13.11 4.45 5.95
N PHE A 110 13.07 4.24 4.63
CA PHE A 110 14.21 3.71 3.88
C PHE A 110 15.42 4.64 3.92
N LEU A 111 15.22 5.95 3.81
CA LEU A 111 16.30 6.94 3.92
C LEU A 111 16.95 6.91 5.30
N LEU A 112 16.15 6.91 6.38
CA LEU A 112 16.67 6.87 7.74
C LEU A 112 17.38 5.54 8.05
N SER A 113 16.80 4.40 7.68
CA SER A 113 17.46 3.10 7.80
C SER A 113 18.72 2.99 6.93
N GLY A 114 18.72 3.60 5.74
CA GLY A 114 19.89 3.70 4.87
C GLY A 114 21.01 4.54 5.49
N LEU A 115 20.67 5.59 6.23
CA LEU A 115 21.62 6.37 7.02
C LEU A 115 22.24 5.53 8.14
N PHE A 116 21.47 4.67 8.82
CA PHE A 116 22.04 3.70 9.77
C PHE A 116 23.07 2.80 9.11
N TYR A 117 22.72 2.20 7.97
CA TYR A 117 23.63 1.36 7.20
C TYR A 117 24.94 2.09 6.84
N ALA A 118 24.83 3.34 6.37
CA ALA A 118 25.97 4.17 6.03
C ALA A 118 26.84 4.52 7.25
N ALA A 119 26.21 4.70 8.41
CA ALA A 119 26.83 5.05 9.69
C ALA A 119 27.44 3.86 10.45
N ALA A 120 27.29 2.61 9.99
CA ALA A 120 27.94 1.42 10.57
C ALA A 120 29.39 1.63 11.06
N PRO A 121 30.33 2.20 10.26
CA PRO A 121 31.71 2.40 10.70
C PRO A 121 31.85 3.40 11.86
N LEU A 122 30.94 4.36 12.02
CA LEU A 122 30.95 5.30 13.15
C LEU A 122 30.66 4.61 14.48
N PHE A 123 29.98 3.46 14.42
CA PHE A 123 29.63 2.65 15.59
C PHE A 123 30.60 1.47 15.81
N GLY A 124 31.72 1.42 15.07
CA GLY A 124 32.70 0.33 15.15
C GLY A 124 32.16 -1.01 14.64
N ALA A 125 31.08 -1.00 13.87
CA ALA A 125 30.50 -2.19 13.25
C ALA A 125 30.95 -2.31 11.79
N GLU A 126 31.24 -3.54 11.35
CA GLU A 126 31.41 -3.82 9.94
C GLU A 126 30.07 -3.65 9.21
N ARG A 127 30.12 -3.09 8.00
CA ARG A 127 28.94 -3.05 7.14
C ARG A 127 28.53 -4.48 6.87
N LEU A 128 27.26 -4.79 7.17
CA LEU A 128 26.68 -6.07 6.80
C LEU A 128 26.94 -6.29 5.30
N PRO A 129 27.51 -7.45 4.91
CA PRO A 129 27.72 -7.73 3.51
C PRO A 129 26.35 -7.75 2.84
N LEU A 130 26.03 -6.68 2.11
CA LEU A 130 24.92 -6.72 1.17
C LEU A 130 25.19 -7.91 0.27
N MET A 131 24.18 -8.76 0.09
CA MET A 131 24.24 -9.95 -0.73
C MET A 131 25.03 -9.62 -2.01
N LYS A 132 26.16 -10.30 -2.24
CA LYS A 132 26.97 -10.05 -3.44
C LYS A 132 26.13 -10.47 -4.64
N VAL A 133 25.47 -9.48 -5.22
CA VAL A 133 24.58 -9.65 -6.35
C VAL A 133 25.45 -9.99 -7.57
N THR A 134 25.20 -11.14 -8.19
CA THR A 134 25.87 -11.60 -9.41
C THR A 134 25.56 -10.72 -10.63
N SER A 135 24.40 -10.05 -10.67
CA SER A 135 24.04 -9.07 -11.70
C SER A 135 23.11 -7.96 -11.17
N TRP A 136 23.57 -6.70 -11.27
CA TRP A 136 22.84 -5.53 -10.77
C TRP A 136 21.49 -5.34 -11.46
N THR A 137 21.40 -5.70 -12.74
CA THR A 137 20.16 -5.58 -13.53
C THR A 137 19.09 -6.57 -13.06
N GLU A 138 19.47 -7.82 -12.78
CA GLU A 138 18.54 -8.86 -12.32
C GLU A 138 17.97 -8.55 -10.94
N THR A 139 18.79 -7.98 -10.05
CA THR A 139 18.32 -7.59 -8.71
C THR A 139 17.42 -6.36 -8.76
N LEU A 140 17.75 -5.36 -9.58
CA LEU A 140 16.83 -4.24 -9.78
C LEU A 140 15.48 -4.69 -10.32
N LYS A 141 15.48 -5.63 -11.29
CA LYS A 141 14.25 -6.22 -11.84
C LYS A 141 13.46 -6.97 -10.77
N LEU A 142 14.12 -7.80 -9.97
CA LEU A 142 13.49 -8.55 -8.87
C LEU A 142 12.91 -7.61 -7.79
N MET A 143 13.68 -6.61 -7.36
CA MET A 143 13.24 -5.61 -6.37
C MET A 143 12.06 -4.79 -6.89
N MET A 144 12.08 -4.41 -8.17
CA MET A 144 10.98 -3.71 -8.82
C MET A 144 9.72 -4.59 -8.87
N MET A 145 9.85 -5.87 -9.21
CA MET A 145 8.72 -6.80 -9.24
C MET A 145 8.12 -7.00 -7.85
N ILE A 146 8.94 -7.33 -6.85
CA ILE A 146 8.48 -7.51 -5.46
C ILE A 146 7.84 -6.21 -4.94
N GLY A 147 8.49 -5.07 -5.20
CA GLY A 147 7.98 -3.75 -4.82
C GLY A 147 6.64 -3.44 -5.49
N LEU A 148 6.47 -3.78 -6.77
CA LEU A 148 5.22 -3.61 -7.48
C LEU A 148 4.12 -4.51 -6.89
N THR A 149 4.39 -5.79 -6.68
CA THR A 149 3.42 -6.72 -6.06
C THR A 149 3.00 -6.22 -4.68
N TYR A 150 3.95 -5.75 -3.87
CA TYR A 150 3.71 -5.19 -2.55
C TYR A 150 2.81 -3.94 -2.63
N VAL A 151 3.13 -2.99 -3.51
CA VAL A 151 2.34 -1.76 -3.71
C VAL A 151 0.90 -2.09 -4.13
N ILE A 152 0.73 -2.98 -5.12
CA ILE A 152 -0.59 -3.38 -5.60
C ILE A 152 -1.37 -4.08 -4.50
N GLY A 153 -0.73 -4.95 -3.71
CA GLY A 153 -1.37 -5.63 -2.58
C GLY A 153 -1.91 -4.66 -1.53
N ILE A 154 -1.14 -3.61 -1.18
CA ILE A 154 -1.61 -2.56 -0.26
C ILE A 154 -2.78 -1.77 -0.85
N LEU A 155 -2.71 -1.40 -2.13
CA LEU A 155 -3.79 -0.69 -2.83
C LEU A 155 -5.07 -1.54 -2.93
N LEU A 156 -4.94 -2.84 -3.18
CA LEU A 156 -6.06 -3.78 -3.20
C LEU A 156 -6.71 -3.86 -1.81
N GLY A 157 -5.91 -4.06 -0.76
CA GLY A 157 -6.40 -4.08 0.63
C GLY A 157 -7.12 -2.78 1.01
N ALA A 158 -6.58 -1.64 0.58
CA ALA A 158 -7.21 -0.34 0.77
C ALA A 158 -8.59 -0.22 0.09
N VAL A 159 -8.69 -0.65 -1.18
CA VAL A 159 -9.95 -0.64 -1.92
C VAL A 159 -10.98 -1.60 -1.29
N ILE A 160 -10.55 -2.79 -0.85
CA ILE A 160 -11.41 -3.72 -0.12
C ILE A 160 -12.00 -3.05 1.13
N CYS A 161 -11.16 -2.38 1.93
CA CYS A 161 -11.60 -1.68 3.13
C CYS A 161 -12.57 -0.53 2.80
N GLN A 162 -12.28 0.25 1.75
CA GLN A 162 -13.17 1.34 1.31
C GLN A 162 -14.52 0.81 0.83
N LEU A 163 -14.54 -0.21 -0.03
CA LEU A 163 -15.76 -0.84 -0.54
C LEU A 163 -16.59 -1.42 0.59
N SER A 164 -15.94 -2.15 1.49
CA SER A 164 -16.57 -2.76 2.65
C SER A 164 -17.29 -1.72 3.52
N PHE A 165 -16.67 -0.57 3.76
CA PHE A 165 -17.29 0.53 4.48
C PHE A 165 -18.48 1.12 3.74
N LEU A 166 -18.39 1.30 2.42
CA LEU A 166 -19.52 1.77 1.60
C LEU A 166 -20.69 0.79 1.67
N LEU A 167 -20.44 -0.52 1.57
CA LEU A 167 -21.45 -1.56 1.72
C LEU A 167 -22.09 -1.54 3.11
N GLY A 168 -21.29 -1.35 4.16
CA GLY A 168 -21.79 -1.20 5.53
C GLY A 168 -22.72 0.01 5.70
N ARG A 169 -22.55 1.07 4.90
CA ARG A 169 -23.41 2.25 4.91
C ARG A 169 -24.72 2.10 4.14
N LEU A 170 -24.86 1.06 3.32
CA LEU A 170 -26.14 0.75 2.65
C LEU A 170 -27.21 0.23 3.61
N VAL A 171 -26.84 -0.12 4.83
CA VAL A 171 -27.74 -0.71 5.83
C VAL A 171 -27.93 0.27 6.99
N ASN A 172 -29.17 0.55 7.36
CA ASN A 172 -29.51 1.52 8.41
C ASN A 172 -29.14 1.05 9.84
N ARG A 173 -29.01 -0.27 10.05
CA ARG A 173 -28.67 -0.87 11.35
C ARG A 173 -27.42 -1.73 11.23
N PHE A 174 -26.62 -1.77 12.29
CA PHE A 174 -25.41 -2.60 12.38
C PHE A 174 -24.35 -2.34 11.29
N THR A 175 -24.21 -1.08 10.84
CA THR A 175 -23.27 -0.67 9.78
C THR A 175 -21.85 -1.21 9.99
N GLY A 176 -21.38 -1.25 11.24
CA GLY A 176 -20.07 -1.76 11.61
C GLY A 176 -19.93 -3.27 11.38
N LEU A 177 -20.90 -4.06 11.83
CA LEU A 177 -20.91 -5.52 11.62
C LEU A 177 -21.02 -5.87 10.15
N VAL A 178 -21.86 -5.15 9.39
CA VAL A 178 -21.99 -5.36 7.94
C VAL A 178 -20.68 -4.99 7.22
N SER A 179 -20.00 -3.91 7.63
CA SER A 179 -18.67 -3.61 7.09
C SER A 179 -17.66 -4.71 7.42
N LEU A 180 -17.61 -5.19 8.66
CA LEU A 180 -16.68 -6.26 9.03
C LEU A 180 -16.95 -7.54 8.22
N ALA A 181 -18.22 -7.96 8.16
CA ALA A 181 -18.64 -9.12 7.37
C ALA A 181 -18.32 -8.97 5.88
N SER A 182 -18.52 -7.77 5.32
CA SER A 182 -18.18 -7.49 3.91
C SER A 182 -16.67 -7.45 3.69
N THR A 183 -15.86 -7.02 4.66
CA THR A 183 -14.39 -7.11 4.55
C THR A 183 -13.97 -8.58 4.46
N ILE A 184 -14.47 -9.44 5.36
CA ILE A 184 -14.13 -10.88 5.34
C ILE A 184 -14.56 -11.52 4.01
N LEU A 185 -15.78 -11.21 3.56
CA LEU A 185 -16.32 -11.73 2.31
C LEU A 185 -15.50 -11.25 1.10
N LEU A 186 -15.14 -9.98 1.04
CA LEU A 186 -14.33 -9.42 -0.05
C LEU A 186 -12.92 -10.01 -0.06
N VAL A 187 -12.27 -10.17 1.10
CA VAL A 187 -10.95 -10.82 1.20
C VAL A 187 -11.03 -12.26 0.68
N TYR A 188 -12.07 -13.01 1.07
CA TYR A 188 -12.30 -14.36 0.58
C TYR A 188 -12.51 -14.38 -0.95
N LEU A 189 -13.37 -13.49 -1.47
CA LEU A 189 -13.62 -13.38 -2.90
C LEU A 189 -12.37 -13.01 -3.68
N THR A 190 -11.53 -12.10 -3.18
CA THR A 190 -10.24 -11.77 -3.82
C THR A 190 -9.26 -12.94 -3.76
N SER A 191 -9.20 -13.69 -2.65
CA SER A 191 -8.33 -14.87 -2.61
C SER A 191 -8.73 -15.93 -3.64
N LYS A 192 -10.04 -16.19 -3.79
CA LYS A 192 -10.55 -17.14 -4.78
C LYS A 192 -10.51 -16.60 -6.20
N GLY A 193 -10.74 -15.31 -6.38
CA GLY A 193 -10.53 -14.62 -7.64
C GLY A 193 -9.09 -14.73 -8.12
N SER A 194 -8.13 -14.59 -7.20
CA SER A 194 -6.71 -14.62 -7.51
C SER A 194 -6.26 -16.02 -7.89
N GLU A 195 -6.77 -17.06 -7.22
CA GLU A 195 -6.52 -18.46 -7.60
C GLU A 195 -7.02 -18.73 -9.04
N LEU A 196 -8.27 -18.33 -9.35
CA LEU A 196 -8.86 -18.53 -10.68
C LEU A 196 -8.15 -17.71 -11.76
N LEU A 197 -7.82 -16.45 -11.46
CA LEU A 197 -7.09 -15.58 -12.38
C LEU A 197 -5.68 -16.10 -12.61
N ALA A 198 -4.99 -16.61 -11.58
CA ALA A 198 -3.68 -17.21 -11.72
C ALA A 198 -3.74 -18.43 -12.66
N GLU A 199 -4.74 -19.31 -12.49
CA GLU A 199 -4.96 -20.46 -13.37
C GLU A 199 -5.21 -20.02 -14.83
N ILE A 200 -6.09 -19.05 -15.05
CA ILE A 200 -6.35 -18.49 -16.39
C ILE A 200 -5.10 -17.86 -16.99
N LEU A 201 -4.31 -17.14 -16.19
CA LEU A 201 -3.09 -16.47 -16.64
C LEU A 201 -1.94 -17.45 -16.93
N THR A 202 -1.97 -18.69 -16.41
CA THR A 202 -1.01 -19.72 -16.84
C THR A 202 -1.15 -20.11 -18.31
N PHE A 203 -2.33 -19.88 -18.91
CA PHE A 203 -2.57 -20.09 -20.33
C PHE A 203 -2.04 -18.97 -21.21
N LEU A 204 -1.67 -17.80 -20.67
CA LEU A 204 -1.02 -16.78 -21.47
C LEU A 204 0.42 -17.24 -21.77
N PRO A 205 0.84 -17.31 -23.05
CA PRO A 205 2.23 -17.56 -23.38
C PRO A 205 3.06 -16.44 -22.76
N PHE A 206 3.92 -16.83 -21.80
CA PHE A 206 4.83 -15.92 -21.16
C PHE A 206 5.52 -15.09 -22.24
N ILE A 207 5.43 -13.77 -22.14
CA ILE A 207 6.35 -12.91 -22.89
C ILE A 207 7.70 -13.25 -22.29
N SER A 208 8.43 -14.17 -22.93
CA SER A 208 9.82 -14.44 -22.66
C SER A 208 10.53 -13.13 -22.92
N ILE A 209 10.65 -12.31 -21.87
CA ILE A 209 11.70 -11.32 -21.81
C ILE A 209 12.95 -12.17 -21.86
N GLU A 210 13.55 -12.20 -23.03
CA GLU A 210 14.73 -12.97 -23.38
C GLU A 210 15.89 -12.44 -22.52
N ASP A 211 15.96 -12.92 -21.28
CA ASP A 211 16.88 -12.42 -20.26
C ASP A 211 17.94 -13.50 -19.98
N PRO A 212 19.24 -13.22 -20.14
CA PRO A 212 20.32 -14.21 -20.13
C PRO A 212 20.76 -14.57 -18.70
N SER A 213 19.82 -14.78 -17.78
CA SER A 213 20.15 -15.14 -16.40
C SER A 213 20.47 -16.64 -16.26
N PRO A 214 21.64 -17.04 -15.72
CA PRO A 214 22.04 -18.44 -15.61
C PRO A 214 21.36 -19.21 -14.46
N ASN A 215 20.61 -18.53 -13.59
CA ASN A 215 19.97 -19.14 -12.41
C ASN A 215 18.48 -19.42 -12.65
N LEU A 216 18.13 -20.71 -12.70
CA LEU A 216 16.75 -21.19 -12.92
C LEU A 216 15.77 -20.69 -11.82
N ASP A 217 16.23 -20.60 -10.57
CA ASP A 217 15.39 -20.22 -9.43
C ASP A 217 14.93 -18.76 -9.47
N ILE A 218 15.79 -17.85 -9.93
CA ILE A 218 15.47 -16.41 -10.06
C ILE A 218 14.45 -16.21 -11.19
N ARG A 219 14.53 -17.00 -12.27
CA ARG A 219 13.57 -16.95 -13.38
C ARG A 219 12.17 -17.38 -12.95
N LEU A 220 12.07 -18.47 -12.20
CA LEU A 220 10.79 -18.96 -11.68
C LEU A 220 10.15 -17.97 -10.70
N LEU A 221 10.95 -17.32 -9.85
CA LEU A 221 10.47 -16.28 -8.95
C LEU A 221 9.98 -15.03 -9.70
N GLN A 222 10.68 -14.60 -10.75
CA GLN A 222 10.28 -13.45 -11.57
C GLN A 222 8.99 -13.71 -12.35
N SER A 223 8.85 -14.89 -12.99
CA SER A 223 7.66 -15.23 -13.75
C SER A 223 6.43 -15.38 -12.85
N ALA A 224 6.56 -16.03 -11.69
CA ALA A 224 5.49 -16.14 -10.71
C ALA A 224 5.06 -14.77 -10.19
N SER A 225 6.01 -13.89 -9.85
CA SER A 225 5.73 -12.54 -9.34
C SER A 225 4.98 -11.68 -10.37
N PHE A 226 5.27 -11.85 -11.67
CA PHE A 226 4.59 -11.11 -12.73
C PHE A 226 3.11 -11.53 -12.85
N SER A 227 2.82 -12.83 -12.92
CA SER A 227 1.44 -13.33 -13.02
C SER A 227 0.60 -12.94 -11.81
N VAL A 228 1.17 -13.03 -10.61
CA VAL A 228 0.52 -12.58 -9.37
C VAL A 228 0.24 -11.08 -9.41
N SER A 229 1.21 -10.26 -9.83
CA SER A 229 1.02 -8.80 -9.92
C SER A 229 -0.08 -8.43 -10.90
N LEU A 230 -0.17 -9.14 -12.03
CA LEU A 230 -1.20 -8.92 -13.05
C LEU A 230 -2.59 -9.30 -12.52
N ALA A 231 -2.72 -10.46 -11.87
CA ALA A 231 -3.97 -10.89 -11.23
C ALA A 231 -4.45 -9.84 -10.21
N LEU A 232 -3.57 -9.40 -9.31
CA LEU A 232 -3.88 -8.38 -8.32
C LEU A 232 -4.26 -7.03 -8.96
N LEU A 233 -3.63 -6.65 -10.07
CA LEU A 233 -3.96 -5.44 -10.81
C LEU A 233 -5.38 -5.50 -11.41
N ILE A 234 -5.75 -6.65 -11.98
CA ILE A 234 -7.10 -6.87 -12.52
C ILE A 234 -8.13 -6.77 -11.40
N GLU A 235 -7.91 -7.45 -10.27
CA GLU A 235 -8.82 -7.38 -9.11
C GLU A 235 -8.94 -5.98 -8.53
N PHE A 236 -7.80 -5.29 -8.36
CA PHE A 236 -7.77 -3.92 -7.90
C PHE A 236 -8.63 -3.04 -8.81
N THR A 237 -8.47 -3.19 -10.13
CA THR A 237 -9.25 -2.46 -11.11
C THR A 237 -10.73 -2.79 -10.95
N LEU A 238 -11.12 -4.07 -10.98
CA LEU A 238 -12.52 -4.50 -10.86
C LEU A 238 -13.20 -4.05 -9.56
N LEU A 239 -12.48 -4.05 -8.43
CA LEU A 239 -13.03 -3.58 -7.15
C LEU A 239 -13.07 -2.05 -7.06
N PHE A 240 -12.08 -1.36 -7.61
CA PHE A 240 -12.05 0.10 -7.66
C PHE A 240 -13.21 0.63 -8.51
N PHE A 241 -13.27 0.10 -9.74
CA PHE A 241 -14.46 -0.50 -10.35
C PHE A 241 -15.82 -0.34 -9.58
N VAL A 242 -16.26 -1.45 -9.02
CA VAL A 242 -17.47 -1.57 -8.21
C VAL A 242 -17.60 -0.50 -7.11
N SER A 243 -16.50 -0.09 -6.46
CA SER A 243 -16.52 0.92 -5.40
C SER A 243 -17.01 2.28 -5.86
N GLY A 244 -16.52 2.77 -7.00
CA GLY A 244 -16.97 4.04 -7.56
C GLY A 244 -18.45 3.98 -7.98
N TRP A 245 -18.90 2.85 -8.52
CA TRP A 245 -20.29 2.64 -8.87
C TRP A 245 -21.22 2.62 -7.64
N VAL A 246 -20.83 1.92 -6.56
CA VAL A 246 -21.60 1.89 -5.30
C VAL A 246 -21.72 3.29 -4.71
N MET A 247 -20.62 4.06 -4.69
CA MET A 247 -20.59 5.44 -4.21
C MET A 247 -21.55 6.36 -4.99
N GLU A 248 -21.67 6.16 -6.30
CA GLU A 248 -22.49 6.98 -7.19
C GLU A 248 -23.97 6.59 -7.20
N LYS A 249 -24.31 5.31 -7.07
CA LYS A 249 -25.69 4.82 -7.31
C LYS A 249 -26.46 4.39 -6.07
N LYS A 250 -25.78 3.94 -5.00
CA LYS A 250 -26.45 3.14 -3.95
C LYS A 250 -26.35 3.73 -2.55
N VAL A 251 -25.35 4.56 -2.27
CA VAL A 251 -25.26 5.22 -0.96
C VAL A 251 -26.24 6.40 -0.95
N GLU A 252 -27.47 6.13 -0.51
CA GLU A 252 -28.48 7.13 -0.13
C GLU A 252 -28.47 7.26 1.41
N PHE A 253 -28.75 8.46 1.91
CA PHE A 253 -28.77 8.79 3.34
C PHE A 253 -30.06 8.35 4.00
#